data_AF-A0A074WCY8-F1
#
_entry.id   AF-A0A074WCY8-F1
#
_cell.length_a   1.000
_cell.length_b   1.000
_cell.length_c   1.000
_cell.angle_alpha   90.00
_cell.angle_beta   90.00
_cell.angle_gamma   90.00
#
_symmetry.space_group_name_H-M   'P 1'
#
loop_
_entity.id
_entity.type
_entity.pdbx_description
1 polymer ?
#
loop_
_entity_poly.entity_id
_entity_poly.type
_entity_poly.pdbx_seq_one_letter_code
_entity_poly.pdbx_strand_id
1 'polypeptide(L)'
;MCQLCSLNTISTSSRWPKALEPLISDLSLLVTTAHTELNCPPKNSAASSAEEKNPSSLSTTTKITITTTAQQKPSLLIPTLRDISTLLEVLEDERAQWWQAKAPERKFWRETCQEEKLTKINVVNNKTVEMIEEFKAKLGIFCRWSLGLVDGVEGLGGGEKDGDVKMEG
;
A
#
# COMPACT_ATOMS: atom_id res chain seq x y z
N MET A 1 7.12 -6.79 12.99
CA MET A 1 6.95 -6.28 11.60
C MET A 1 5.69 -5.42 11.59
N CYS A 2 5.75 -4.20 11.06
CA CYS A 2 4.58 -3.31 11.04
C CYS A 2 3.53 -3.77 10.01
N GLN A 3 2.25 -3.39 10.16
CA GLN A 3 1.20 -3.79 9.22
C GLN A 3 1.50 -3.33 7.77
N LEU A 4 2.02 -2.11 7.58
CA LEU A 4 2.49 -1.63 6.26
C LEU A 4 3.64 -2.47 5.70
N CYS A 5 4.59 -2.85 6.54
CA CYS A 5 5.76 -3.64 6.17
C CYS A 5 5.36 -5.04 5.67
N SER A 6 4.22 -5.56 6.12
CA SER A 6 3.68 -6.82 5.64
C SER A 6 3.30 -6.76 4.16
N LEU A 7 3.03 -5.59 3.59
CA LEU A 7 2.77 -5.41 2.16
C LEU A 7 3.99 -5.84 1.32
N ASN A 8 5.21 -5.51 1.75
CA ASN A 8 6.43 -5.91 1.03
C ASN A 8 6.66 -7.44 1.01
N THR A 9 6.05 -8.18 1.95
CA THR A 9 6.11 -9.65 1.91
C THR A 9 5.33 -10.23 0.73
N ILE A 10 4.23 -9.56 0.34
CA ILE A 10 3.40 -9.95 -0.81
C ILE A 10 4.20 -9.77 -2.11
N SER A 11 4.89 -8.65 -2.28
CA SER A 11 5.72 -8.39 -3.48
C SER A 11 6.81 -9.43 -3.70
N THR A 12 7.31 -10.06 -2.64
CA THR A 12 8.37 -11.09 -2.72
C THR A 12 7.83 -12.52 -2.69
N SER A 13 6.53 -12.73 -2.48
CA SER A 13 5.94 -14.06 -2.27
C SER A 13 5.93 -14.93 -3.53
N SER A 14 5.92 -14.31 -4.72
CA SER A 14 5.88 -14.98 -6.00
C SER A 14 6.54 -14.14 -7.09
N ARG A 15 6.86 -14.81 -8.21
CA ARG A 15 7.47 -14.16 -9.36
C ARG A 15 6.44 -13.34 -10.13
N TRP A 16 6.72 -12.06 -10.31
CA TRP A 16 5.93 -11.15 -11.14
C TRP A 16 6.24 -11.32 -12.63
N PRO A 17 5.28 -11.00 -13.51
CA PRO A 17 5.58 -10.75 -14.91
C PRO A 17 6.62 -9.63 -15.04
N LYS A 18 7.61 -9.80 -15.93
CA LYS A 18 8.68 -8.81 -16.14
C LYS A 18 8.18 -7.41 -16.45
N ALA A 19 7.04 -7.31 -17.13
CA ALA A 19 6.41 -6.02 -17.46
C ALA A 19 5.97 -5.23 -16.20
N LEU A 20 5.71 -5.92 -15.09
CA LEU A 20 5.22 -5.32 -13.84
C LEU A 20 6.34 -5.07 -12.82
N GLU A 21 7.53 -5.63 -13.00
CA GLU A 21 8.67 -5.49 -12.07
C GLU A 21 9.02 -4.02 -11.71
N PRO A 22 8.97 -3.04 -12.65
CA PRO A 22 9.19 -1.63 -12.31
C PRO A 22 8.16 -1.12 -11.29
N LEU A 23 6.88 -1.38 -11.52
CA LEU A 23 5.79 -0.92 -10.64
C LEU A 23 5.86 -1.55 -9.25
N ILE A 24 6.32 -2.79 -9.15
CA ILE A 24 6.55 -3.44 -7.85
C ILE A 24 7.69 -2.79 -7.08
N SER A 25 8.73 -2.34 -7.78
CA SER A 25 9.84 -1.62 -7.16
C SER A 25 9.36 -0.27 -6.61
N ASP A 26 8.55 0.45 -7.39
CA ASP A 26 7.94 1.72 -6.97
C ASP A 26 6.98 1.51 -5.78
N LEU A 27 6.20 0.43 -5.79
CA LEU A 27 5.31 0.07 -4.69
C LEU A 27 6.08 -0.22 -3.40
N SER A 28 7.18 -0.97 -3.49
CA SER A 28 8.05 -1.23 -2.34
C SER A 28 8.65 0.05 -1.78
N LEU A 29 9.03 1.01 -2.64
CA LEU A 29 9.54 2.30 -2.23
C LEU A 29 8.47 3.09 -1.46
N LEU A 30 7.25 3.17 -2.00
CA LEU A 30 6.14 3.86 -1.36
C LEU A 30 5.76 3.25 0.00
N VAL A 31 5.76 1.92 0.12
CA VAL A 31 5.53 1.22 1.40
C VAL A 31 6.62 1.58 2.42
N THR A 32 7.89 1.66 2.00
CA THR A 32 8.99 2.09 2.86
C THR A 32 8.85 3.56 3.26
N THR A 33 8.44 4.43 2.34
CA THR A 33 8.16 5.85 2.63
C THR A 33 7.03 5.98 3.65
N ALA A 34 5.90 5.29 3.44
CA ALA A 34 4.78 5.27 4.37
C ALA A 34 5.18 4.73 5.75
N HIS A 35 6.05 3.73 5.81
CA HIS A 35 6.61 3.24 7.07
C HIS A 35 7.41 4.32 7.80
N THR A 36 8.28 5.04 7.09
CA THR A 36 9.05 6.15 7.66
C THR A 36 8.14 7.27 8.16
N GLU A 37 7.15 7.68 7.37
CA GLU A 37 6.18 8.73 7.73
C GLU A 37 5.30 8.36 8.91
N LEU A 38 4.98 7.07 9.08
CA LEU A 38 4.23 6.57 10.24
C LEU A 38 5.07 6.62 11.52
N ASN A 39 6.39 6.36 11.43
CA ASN A 39 7.25 6.22 12.60
C ASN A 39 8.08 7.49 12.93
N CYS A 40 8.20 8.43 12.01
CA CYS A 40 8.88 9.70 12.24
C CYS A 40 7.87 10.83 12.43
N PRO A 41 7.85 11.51 13.59
CA PRO A 41 7.07 12.72 13.74
C PRO A 41 7.59 13.82 12.78
N PRO A 42 6.74 14.76 12.33
CA PRO A 42 7.15 15.83 11.43
C PRO A 42 8.20 16.70 12.12
N LYS A 43 9.46 16.57 11.69
CA LYS A 43 10.50 17.53 12.02
C LYS A 43 10.23 18.78 11.17
N ASN A 44 9.45 19.72 11.71
CA ASN A 44 9.82 21.15 11.79
C ASN A 44 8.62 22.09 12.06
N SER A 45 8.74 22.88 13.13
CA SER A 45 8.64 24.35 13.07
C SER A 45 9.45 24.98 14.22
N ALA A 46 10.56 25.63 13.84
CA ALA A 46 11.32 26.71 14.50
C ALA A 46 11.64 26.69 16.02
N ALA A 47 12.95 26.54 16.30
CA ALA A 47 13.84 27.35 17.15
C ALA A 47 13.44 27.89 18.56
N SER A 48 14.45 27.80 19.45
CA SER A 48 14.67 28.44 20.77
C SER A 48 14.15 27.61 21.96
N SER A 49 14.94 27.21 22.97
CA SER A 49 16.11 27.86 23.58
C SER A 49 17.04 26.82 24.22
N ALA A 50 18.26 27.27 24.52
CA ALA A 50 19.33 26.54 25.22
C ALA A 50 19.01 26.23 26.70
N GLU A 51 19.94 25.49 27.33
CA GLU A 51 20.09 25.09 28.76
C GLU A 51 19.42 23.76 29.17
N GLU A 52 20.01 22.86 29.98
CA GLU A 52 21.38 22.56 30.46
C GLU A 52 21.29 21.15 31.12
N LYS A 53 22.39 20.37 31.15
CA LYS A 53 22.79 19.23 32.05
C LYS A 53 21.70 18.42 32.79
N ASN A 54 21.68 17.08 32.83
CA ASN A 54 22.75 16.10 33.14
C ASN A 54 22.17 14.65 33.03
N PRO A 55 23.00 13.58 33.06
CA PRO A 55 22.62 12.22 32.71
C PRO A 55 22.29 11.33 33.92
N SER A 56 21.35 10.38 33.79
CA SER A 56 21.36 9.11 34.54
C SER A 56 20.33 8.09 34.03
N SER A 57 20.91 6.97 33.58
CA SER A 57 20.56 5.57 33.85
C SER A 57 19.17 4.98 33.48
N LEU A 58 19.31 3.97 32.60
CA LEU A 58 18.80 2.59 32.73
C LEU A 58 17.35 2.28 32.35
N SER A 59 17.28 1.37 31.36
CA SER A 59 16.21 0.40 31.08
C SER A 59 14.89 0.93 30.53
N THR A 60 14.86 1.16 29.21
CA THR A 60 13.60 1.24 28.46
C THR A 60 13.33 -0.10 27.77
N THR A 61 12.61 -0.98 28.46
CA THR A 61 11.79 -2.00 27.79
C THR A 61 10.71 -1.25 27.03
N THR A 62 10.89 -1.10 25.72
CA THR A 62 9.97 -0.39 24.83
C THR A 62 8.69 -1.21 24.65
N LYS A 63 7.81 -1.15 25.65
CA LYS A 63 6.40 -1.49 25.45
C LYS A 63 5.79 -0.31 24.72
N ILE A 64 5.74 -0.40 23.39
CA ILE A 64 5.09 0.59 22.52
C ILE A 64 3.59 0.49 22.81
N THR A 65 3.14 1.20 23.83
CA THR A 65 1.73 1.50 24.05
C THR A 65 1.40 2.66 23.14
N ILE A 66 0.76 2.37 22.01
CA ILE A 66 0.17 3.39 21.13
C ILE A 66 -1.04 3.96 21.89
N THR A 67 -0.80 4.94 22.76
CA THR A 67 -1.88 5.79 23.26
C THR A 67 -2.27 6.73 22.13
N THR A 68 -3.33 6.34 21.44
CA THR A 68 -4.08 7.17 20.51
C THR A 68 -4.71 8.32 21.28
N THR A 69 -3.95 9.39 21.48
CA THR A 69 -4.49 10.73 21.72
C THR A 69 -4.70 11.38 20.36
N ALA A 70 -5.88 11.94 20.17
CA ALA A 70 -6.33 12.50 18.92
C ALA A 70 -5.28 13.45 18.28
N GLN A 71 -5.14 13.30 16.96
CA GLN A 71 -5.05 14.45 16.05
C GLN A 71 -3.67 15.07 15.81
N GLN A 72 -2.71 14.28 15.30
CA GLN A 72 -1.90 14.71 14.15
C GLN A 72 -1.63 13.50 13.26
N LYS A 73 -2.53 13.27 12.30
CA LYS A 73 -2.27 12.41 11.15
C LYS A 73 -0.99 12.97 10.49
N PRO A 74 0.10 12.20 10.30
CA PRO A 74 1.26 12.72 9.61
C PRO A 74 0.78 13.20 8.25
N SER A 75 0.90 14.51 7.98
CA SER A 75 0.32 15.16 6.82
C SER A 75 0.76 14.53 5.49
N LEU A 76 1.90 13.85 5.52
CA LEU A 76 2.53 13.16 4.39
C LEU A 76 2.04 11.71 4.21
N LEU A 77 1.58 11.04 5.27
CA LEU A 77 1.19 9.63 5.21
C LEU A 77 -0.04 9.39 4.34
N ILE A 78 -1.03 10.28 4.37
CA ILE A 78 -2.23 10.11 3.55
C ILE A 78 -1.97 10.24 2.06
N PRO A 79 -1.26 11.28 1.59
CA PRO A 79 -0.77 11.33 0.22
C PRO A 79 -0.07 10.03 -0.19
N THR A 80 0.90 9.55 0.59
CA THR A 80 1.64 8.32 0.26
C THR A 80 0.73 7.09 0.17
N LEU A 81 -0.26 6.95 1.05
CA LEU A 81 -1.23 5.84 0.96
C LEU A 81 -2.16 5.96 -0.25
N ARG A 82 -2.50 7.18 -0.69
CA ARG A 82 -3.24 7.40 -1.94
C ARG A 82 -2.39 7.02 -3.15
N ASP A 83 -1.10 7.35 -3.14
CA ASP A 83 -0.17 6.96 -4.19
C ASP A 83 -0.03 5.44 -4.27
N ILE A 84 0.05 4.75 -3.12
CA ILE A 84 0.02 3.28 -3.05
C ILE A 84 -1.28 2.75 -3.67
N SER A 85 -2.45 3.31 -3.30
CA SER A 85 -3.74 2.88 -3.85
C SER A 85 -3.80 3.05 -5.37
N THR A 86 -3.38 4.22 -5.86
CA THR A 86 -3.36 4.55 -7.29
C THR A 86 -2.42 3.62 -8.05
N LEU A 87 -1.23 3.35 -7.50
CA LEU A 87 -0.27 2.44 -8.10
C LEU A 87 -0.80 1.00 -8.16
N LEU A 88 -1.61 0.56 -7.18
CA LEU A 88 -2.26 -0.75 -7.22
C LEU A 88 -3.35 -0.85 -8.29
N GLU A 89 -4.04 0.26 -8.62
CA GLU A 89 -4.97 0.32 -9.75
C GLU A 89 -4.21 0.23 -11.08
N VAL A 90 -3.15 1.04 -11.24
CA VAL A 90 -2.27 0.98 -12.42
C VAL A 90 -1.68 -0.42 -12.60
N LEU A 91 -1.26 -1.07 -11.52
CA LEU A 91 -0.72 -2.43 -11.55
C LEU A 91 -1.74 -3.46 -12.04
N GLU A 92 -3.01 -3.30 -11.69
CA GLU A 92 -4.11 -4.16 -12.17
C GLU A 92 -4.36 -3.98 -13.67
N ASP A 93 -4.38 -2.74 -14.13
CA ASP A 93 -4.54 -2.37 -15.54
C ASP A 93 -3.38 -2.89 -16.39
N GLU A 94 -2.14 -2.66 -15.95
CA GLU A 94 -0.93 -3.14 -16.64
C GLU A 94 -0.89 -4.68 -16.68
N ARG A 95 -1.31 -5.34 -15.60
CA ARG A 95 -1.49 -6.81 -15.62
C ARG A 95 -2.55 -7.22 -16.62
N ALA A 96 -3.65 -6.47 -16.75
CA ALA A 96 -4.71 -6.76 -17.72
C ALA A 96 -4.20 -6.64 -19.15
N GLN A 97 -3.51 -5.55 -19.45
CA GLN A 97 -2.90 -5.30 -20.76
C GLN A 97 -1.87 -6.37 -21.10
N TRP A 98 -0.98 -6.72 -20.16
CA TRP A 98 -0.03 -7.83 -20.33
C TRP A 98 -0.75 -9.15 -20.64
N TRP A 99 -1.82 -9.46 -19.92
CA TRP A 99 -2.59 -10.68 -20.14
C TRP A 99 -3.29 -10.72 -21.50
N GLN A 100 -3.79 -9.58 -21.98
CA GLN A 100 -4.38 -9.45 -23.31
C GLN A 100 -3.34 -9.57 -24.41
N ALA A 101 -2.17 -8.93 -24.25
CA ALA A 101 -1.07 -9.02 -25.19
C ALA A 101 -0.57 -10.48 -25.38
N LYS A 102 -0.76 -11.34 -24.37
CA LYS A 102 -0.43 -12.77 -24.43
C LYS A 102 -1.49 -13.63 -25.13
N ALA A 103 -2.65 -13.10 -25.50
CA ALA A 103 -3.71 -13.87 -26.14
C ALA A 103 -3.28 -14.59 -27.44
N PRO A 104 -2.51 -13.97 -28.37
CA PRO A 104 -2.04 -14.65 -29.58
C PRO A 104 -1.09 -15.81 -29.28
N GLU A 105 -0.14 -15.62 -28.35
CA GLU A 105 0.79 -16.67 -27.92
C GLU A 105 0.03 -17.85 -27.27
N ARG A 106 -0.94 -17.56 -26.39
CA ARG A 106 -1.78 -18.60 -25.78
C ARG A 106 -2.59 -19.37 -26.82
N LYS A 107 -3.10 -18.69 -27.84
CA LYS A 107 -3.80 -19.33 -28.96
C LYS A 107 -2.86 -20.29 -29.70
N PHE A 108 -1.67 -19.81 -30.06
CA PHE A 108 -0.65 -20.63 -30.71
C PHE A 108 -0.24 -21.85 -29.88
N TRP A 109 -0.03 -21.71 -28.57
CA TRP A 109 0.29 -22.83 -27.69
C TRP A 109 -0.85 -23.84 -27.56
N ARG A 110 -2.10 -23.40 -27.62
CA ARG A 110 -3.26 -24.29 -27.65
C ARG A 110 -3.31 -25.10 -28.94
N GLU A 111 -3.06 -24.45 -30.08
CA GLU A 111 -3.06 -25.09 -31.41
C GLU A 111 -1.88 -26.06 -31.60
N THR A 112 -0.75 -25.79 -30.95
CA THR A 112 0.47 -26.61 -31.01
C THR A 112 0.61 -27.59 -29.83
N CYS A 113 -0.45 -27.79 -29.04
CA CYS A 113 -0.49 -28.69 -27.87
C CYS A 113 0.63 -28.44 -26.85
N GLN A 114 1.07 -27.19 -26.66
CA GLN A 114 2.07 -26.79 -25.67
C GLN A 114 1.43 -26.53 -24.30
N GLU A 115 0.76 -27.54 -23.75
CA GLU A 115 -0.04 -27.44 -22.51
C GLU A 115 0.77 -26.98 -21.29
N GLU A 116 2.03 -27.40 -21.19
CA GLU A 116 2.92 -27.01 -20.10
C GLU A 116 3.15 -25.49 -20.06
N LYS A 117 3.36 -24.86 -21.22
CA LYS A 117 3.54 -23.40 -21.31
C LYS A 117 2.24 -22.67 -20.99
N LEU A 118 1.11 -23.19 -21.46
CA LEU A 118 -0.20 -22.63 -21.17
C LEU A 118 -0.51 -22.69 -19.67
N THR A 119 -0.19 -23.80 -19.02
CA THR A 119 -0.36 -23.97 -17.57
C THR A 119 0.53 -23.01 -16.80
N LYS A 120 1.82 -22.94 -17.15
CA LYS A 120 2.78 -22.04 -16.52
C LYS A 120 2.34 -20.58 -16.59
N ILE A 121 1.90 -20.11 -17.76
CA ILE A 121 1.49 -18.70 -17.91
C ILE A 121 0.18 -18.40 -17.17
N ASN A 122 -0.77 -19.35 -17.12
CA ASN A 122 -2.00 -19.20 -16.35
C ASN A 122 -1.71 -19.10 -14.85
N VAL A 123 -0.82 -19.96 -14.33
CA VAL A 123 -0.41 -19.92 -12.92
C VAL A 123 0.22 -18.57 -12.56
N VAL A 124 1.07 -18.02 -13.43
CA VAL A 124 1.66 -16.69 -13.22
C VAL A 124 0.58 -15.62 -13.17
N ASN A 125 -0.37 -15.62 -14.11
CA ASN A 125 -1.46 -14.64 -14.12
C ASN A 125 -2.32 -14.73 -12.84
N ASN A 126 -2.74 -15.93 -12.46
CA ASN A 126 -3.61 -16.13 -11.29
C ASN A 126 -2.93 -15.68 -10.01
N LYS A 127 -1.66 -16.07 -9.80
CA LYS A 127 -0.88 -15.60 -8.65
C LYS A 127 -0.70 -14.09 -8.65
N THR A 128 -0.55 -13.47 -9.82
CA THR A 128 -0.43 -12.01 -9.91
C THR A 128 -1.73 -11.33 -9.49
N VAL A 129 -2.88 -11.85 -9.90
CA VAL A 129 -4.21 -11.37 -9.46
C VAL A 129 -4.35 -11.51 -7.94
N GLU A 130 -4.07 -12.70 -7.41
CA GLU A 130 -4.15 -12.98 -5.96
C GLU A 130 -3.27 -12.01 -5.15
N MET A 131 -2.03 -11.75 -5.61
CA MET A 131 -1.13 -10.81 -4.93
C MET A 131 -1.68 -9.37 -4.95
N ILE A 132 -2.21 -8.90 -6.08
CA ILE A 132 -2.78 -7.54 -6.19
C ILE A 132 -3.99 -7.40 -5.24
N GLU A 133 -4.87 -8.39 -5.21
CA GLU A 133 -6.02 -8.42 -4.30
C GLU A 133 -5.57 -8.45 -2.83
N GLU A 134 -4.56 -9.24 -2.50
CA GLU A 134 -4.00 -9.28 -1.15
C GLU A 134 -3.41 -7.93 -0.73
N PHE A 135 -2.70 -7.24 -1.63
CA PHE A 135 -2.17 -5.90 -1.40
C PHE A 135 -3.30 -4.92 -1.07
N LYS A 136 -4.35 -4.87 -1.91
CA LYS A 136 -5.51 -4.00 -1.71
C LYS A 136 -6.21 -4.31 -0.39
N ALA A 137 -6.42 -5.59 -0.08
CA ALA A 137 -7.05 -6.02 1.17
C ALA A 137 -6.24 -5.58 2.41
N LYS A 138 -4.92 -5.82 2.42
CA LYS A 138 -4.07 -5.41 3.55
C LYS A 138 -3.98 -3.89 3.69
N LEU A 139 -3.95 -3.14 2.59
CA LEU A 139 -4.01 -1.67 2.63
C LEU A 139 -5.34 -1.18 3.23
N GLY A 140 -6.46 -1.79 2.85
CA GLY A 140 -7.79 -1.53 3.43
C GLY A 140 -7.85 -1.82 4.93
N ILE A 141 -7.33 -2.96 5.36
CA ILE A 141 -7.22 -3.34 6.77
C ILE A 141 -6.38 -2.29 7.53
N PHE A 142 -5.25 -1.87 6.97
CA PHE A 142 -4.41 -0.84 7.59
C PHE A 142 -5.16 0.49 7.73
N CYS A 143 -5.80 0.98 6.67
CA CYS A 143 -6.56 2.23 6.69
C CYS A 143 -7.68 2.19 7.73
N ARG A 144 -8.41 1.08 7.82
CA ARG A 144 -9.52 0.91 8.77
C ARG A 144 -9.05 0.81 10.22
N TRP A 145 -8.10 -0.06 10.50
CA TRP A 145 -7.75 -0.42 11.88
C TRP A 145 -6.59 0.38 12.46
N SER A 146 -5.68 0.89 11.62
CA SER A 146 -4.56 1.71 12.09
C SER A 146 -4.83 3.22 11.99
N LEU A 147 -5.63 3.67 11.00
CA LEU A 147 -5.93 5.09 10.80
C LEU A 147 -7.36 5.48 11.18
N GLY A 148 -8.22 4.53 11.54
CA GLY A 148 -9.61 4.80 11.92
C GLY A 148 -10.50 5.24 10.76
N LEU A 149 -10.09 5.00 9.50
CA LEU A 149 -10.90 5.30 8.33
C LEU A 149 -11.97 4.22 8.18
N VAL A 150 -13.21 4.49 8.61
CA VAL A 150 -14.30 3.50 8.62
C VAL A 150 -14.52 2.88 7.23
N ASP A 151 -14.35 3.68 6.18
CA ASP A 151 -14.47 3.27 4.77
C ASP A 151 -13.16 2.67 4.18
N GLY A 152 -12.15 2.40 5.02
CA GLY A 152 -10.88 1.81 4.59
C GLY A 152 -10.11 2.70 3.60
N VAL A 153 -9.76 2.13 2.44
CA VAL A 153 -9.07 2.85 1.34
C VAL A 153 -9.97 3.94 0.74
N GLU A 154 -11.29 3.75 0.69
CA GLU A 154 -12.22 4.79 0.18
C GLU A 154 -12.22 6.04 1.08
N GLY A 155 -11.98 5.85 2.38
CA GLY A 155 -11.77 6.93 3.35
C GLY A 155 -10.50 7.75 3.10
N LEU A 156 -9.59 7.29 2.22
CA LEU A 156 -8.47 8.10 1.76
C LEU A 156 -8.93 9.21 0.80
N GLY A 157 -10.05 9.03 0.08
CA GLY A 157 -10.52 9.96 -0.95
C GLY A 157 -10.91 11.35 -0.45
N GLY A 158 -11.12 11.53 0.86
CA GLY A 158 -11.54 12.83 1.40
C GLY A 158 -12.85 13.28 0.77
N GLY A 159 -13.86 12.40 0.77
CA GLY A 159 -15.22 12.83 0.51
C GLY A 159 -15.73 13.62 1.70
N GLU A 160 -15.51 14.93 1.68
CA GLU A 160 -16.45 15.86 2.31
C GLU A 160 -17.80 15.60 1.63
N LYS A 161 -18.58 14.66 2.17
CA LYS A 161 -20.02 14.69 1.99
C LYS A 161 -20.48 15.88 2.81
N ASP A 162 -20.30 17.06 2.21
CA ASP A 162 -20.95 18.27 2.65
C ASP A 162 -22.44 17.91 2.77
N GLY A 163 -22.94 18.04 3.99
CA GLY A 163 -24.37 18.01 4.23
C GLY A 163 -25.01 19.23 3.59
N ASP A 164 -26.33 19.30 3.71
CA ASP A 164 -27.16 20.44 3.27
C ASP A 164 -27.50 20.43 1.76
N VAL A 165 -28.74 20.53 1.28
CA VAL A 165 -29.93 21.19 1.83
C VAL A 165 -31.19 20.42 1.44
N LYS A 166 -32.08 20.26 2.42
CA LYS A 166 -33.50 19.93 2.27
C LYS A 166 -34.21 21.05 1.47
N MET A 167 -34.57 20.82 0.22
CA MET A 167 -35.53 21.71 -0.47
C MET A 167 -36.95 21.30 -0.10
N GLU A 168 -37.53 21.97 0.89
CA GLU A 168 -38.98 22.22 0.91
C GLU A 168 -39.23 23.54 0.17
N GLY A 169 -40.12 23.48 -0.82
CA GLY A 169 -40.62 24.60 -1.61
C GLY A 169 -41.73 24.13 -2.53
#